data_AF-A0A846C137-F1
#
_entry.id   AF-A0A846C137-F1
#
_cell.length_a   1.000
_cell.length_b   1.000
_cell.length_c   1.000
_cell.angle_alpha   90.00
_cell.angle_beta   90.00
_cell.angle_gamma   90.00
#
_symmetry.space_group_name_H-M   'P 1'
#
loop_
_entity.id
_entity.type
_entity.pdbx_description
1 polymer ?
#
loop_
_entity_poly.entity_id
_entity_poly.type
_entity_poly.pdbx_seq_one_letter_code
_entity_poly.pdbx_strand_id
1 'polypeptide(L)'
;MTIKLEKVVPWGRNLNEYISMFDLTSAEKNLTILDGPAAQSSFNYEMTLQGYHVISCDPIYQFTADEIYQRIQAVYQSIIEQAKVNYDRFLWHNFQSPANLGEVRMAAMEKFLQDFPNGVEQKRYLTAELPNLPFENRKFD
;
A
#
# COMPACT_ATOMS: atom_id res chain seq x y z
N MET A 1 -23.81 3.18 -11.34
CA MET A 1 -24.06 2.31 -10.16
C MET A 1 -23.17 2.81 -9.02
N THR A 2 -23.46 2.59 -7.74
CA THR A 2 -22.56 3.04 -6.65
C THR A 2 -21.51 1.97 -6.38
N ILE A 3 -20.23 2.35 -6.20
CA ILE A 3 -19.17 1.43 -5.79
C ILE A 3 -19.50 0.96 -4.37
N LYS A 4 -19.54 -0.35 -4.16
CA LYS A 4 -19.84 -0.94 -2.85
C LYS A 4 -18.65 -1.79 -2.41
N LEU A 5 -17.97 -1.34 -1.37
CA LEU A 5 -16.91 -2.08 -0.70
C LEU A 5 -17.47 -2.55 0.64
N GLU A 6 -17.70 -3.85 0.80
CA GLU A 6 -18.32 -4.39 2.02
C GLU A 6 -17.33 -4.50 3.19
N LYS A 7 -16.03 -4.44 2.90
CA LYS A 7 -14.91 -4.53 3.86
C LYS A 7 -13.74 -3.66 3.36
N VAL A 8 -12.75 -3.44 4.23
CA VAL A 8 -11.45 -2.89 3.81
C VAL A 8 -10.87 -3.79 2.72
N VAL A 9 -10.53 -3.18 1.58
CA VAL A 9 -10.10 -3.90 0.40
C VAL A 9 -8.57 -3.87 0.31
N PRO A 10 -7.90 -5.02 0.15
CA PRO A 10 -6.46 -5.07 -0.03
C PRO A 10 -6.09 -4.50 -1.40
N TRP A 11 -5.66 -3.23 -1.44
CA TRP A 11 -5.39 -2.49 -2.66
C TRP A 11 -4.23 -1.50 -2.48
N GLY A 12 -3.02 -2.05 -2.41
CA GLY A 12 -1.79 -1.30 -2.19
C GLY A 12 -1.43 -0.31 -3.30
N ARG A 13 -0.65 0.72 -2.96
CA ARG A 13 -0.09 1.70 -3.91
C ARG A 13 1.43 1.58 -4.02
N ASN A 14 2.01 2.13 -5.08
CA ASN A 14 3.47 2.25 -5.21
C ASN A 14 4.01 3.60 -4.75
N LEU A 15 5.34 3.73 -4.71
CA LEU A 15 6.04 4.96 -4.34
C LEU A 15 5.67 6.18 -5.19
N ASN A 16 5.53 6.03 -6.52
CA ASN A 16 5.20 7.16 -7.39
C ASN A 16 3.83 7.74 -7.08
N GLU A 17 2.88 6.89 -6.70
CA GLU A 17 1.57 7.32 -6.23
C GLU A 17 1.66 8.05 -4.89
N TYR A 18 2.46 7.57 -3.94
CA TYR A 18 2.71 8.27 -2.68
C TYR A 18 3.31 9.65 -2.91
N ILE A 19 4.33 9.75 -3.78
CA ILE A 19 4.93 11.03 -4.16
C ILE A 19 3.87 11.97 -4.74
N SER A 20 3.02 11.46 -5.65
CA SER A 20 1.98 12.28 -6.27
C SER A 20 0.87 12.70 -5.31
N MET A 21 0.56 11.86 -4.30
CA MET A 21 -0.49 12.13 -3.31
C MET A 21 -0.05 13.13 -2.23
N PHE A 22 1.19 13.03 -1.77
CA PHE A 22 1.72 13.80 -0.64
C PHE A 22 2.70 14.90 -1.05
N ASP A 23 2.97 15.05 -2.35
CA ASP A 23 4.02 15.92 -2.89
C ASP A 23 5.40 15.66 -2.24
N LEU A 24 5.68 14.38 -1.98
CA LEU A 24 6.80 13.95 -1.15
C LEU A 24 8.15 14.35 -1.78
N THR A 25 8.80 15.33 -1.16
CA THR A 25 10.08 15.88 -1.60
C THR A 25 11.25 14.96 -1.26
N SER A 26 12.39 15.16 -1.91
CA SER A 26 13.62 14.45 -1.56
C SER A 26 14.08 14.70 -0.13
N ALA A 27 13.80 15.88 0.43
CA ALA A 27 14.12 16.20 1.82
C ALA A 27 13.27 15.37 2.79
N GLU A 28 11.97 15.27 2.55
CA GLU A 28 11.05 14.49 3.39
C GLU A 28 11.31 12.99 3.31
N LYS A 29 11.77 12.47 2.16
CA LYS A 29 12.17 11.06 2.04
C LYS A 29 13.31 10.67 2.99
N ASN A 30 14.15 11.62 3.42
CA ASN A 30 15.23 11.40 4.36
C ASN A 30 14.78 11.37 5.83
N LEU A 31 13.50 11.69 6.11
CA LEU A 31 12.95 11.66 7.45
C LEU A 31 12.69 10.24 7.94
N THR A 32 12.44 10.09 9.24
CA THR A 32 11.98 8.82 9.82
C THR A 32 10.47 8.70 9.65
N ILE A 33 10.01 7.95 8.65
CA ILE A 33 8.60 7.94 8.24
C ILE A 33 7.83 6.79 8.90
N LEU A 34 6.65 7.11 9.42
CA LEU A 34 5.60 6.14 9.75
C LEU A 34 4.55 6.12 8.63
N ASP A 35 4.33 4.95 8.05
CA ASP A 35 3.30 4.70 7.03
C ASP A 35 2.19 3.83 7.63
N GLY A 36 0.97 4.37 7.80
CA GLY A 36 -0.10 3.65 8.49
C GLY A 36 -1.48 4.30 8.34
N PRO A 37 -2.54 3.56 7.97
CA PRO A 37 -2.53 2.15 7.56
C PRO A 37 -1.89 1.97 6.17
N ALA A 38 -0.82 1.18 6.10
CA ALA A 38 0.00 1.00 4.92
C ALA A 38 -0.56 -0.01 3.91
N ALA A 39 -1.46 -0.90 4.35
CA ALA A 39 -1.97 -2.02 3.57
C ALA A 39 -0.83 -2.80 2.86
N GLN A 40 -1.05 -3.22 1.62
CA GLN A 40 -0.11 -4.01 0.82
C GLN A 40 0.70 -3.11 -0.14
N SER A 41 1.06 -1.89 0.32
CA SER A 41 1.81 -0.94 -0.49
C SER A 41 3.27 -1.37 -0.70
N SER A 42 3.83 -1.13 -1.88
CA SER A 42 5.27 -1.26 -2.12
C SER A 42 6.09 -0.06 -1.63
N PHE A 43 5.47 0.96 -1.05
CA PHE A 43 6.16 2.18 -0.63
C PHE A 43 7.35 1.89 0.29
N ASN A 44 7.16 1.09 1.33
CA ASN A 44 8.23 0.72 2.26
C ASN A 44 9.38 -0.01 1.56
N TYR A 45 9.05 -1.03 0.75
CA TYR A 45 10.03 -1.76 -0.05
C TYR A 45 10.83 -0.83 -0.98
N GLU A 46 10.14 0.03 -1.73
CA GLU A 46 10.77 0.94 -2.70
C GLU A 46 11.61 2.03 -2.03
N MET A 47 11.19 2.52 -0.87
CA MET A 47 11.96 3.45 -0.04
C MET A 47 13.20 2.77 0.57
N THR A 48 13.04 1.54 1.08
CA THR A 48 14.14 0.75 1.65
C THR A 48 15.21 0.44 0.59
N LEU A 49 14.81 0.07 -0.63
CA LEU A 49 15.74 -0.13 -1.75
C LEU A 49 16.56 1.12 -2.09
N GLN A 50 16.02 2.30 -1.83
CA GLN A 50 16.70 3.59 -2.03
C GLN A 50 17.52 4.03 -0.81
N GLY A 51 17.55 3.24 0.26
CA GLY A 51 18.30 3.54 1.48
C GLY A 51 17.57 4.45 2.48
N TYR A 52 16.27 4.70 2.29
CA TYR A 52 15.45 5.49 3.20
C TYR A 52 14.86 4.66 4.35
N HIS A 53 14.37 5.34 5.39
CA HIS A 53 13.88 4.71 6.61
C HIS A 53 12.36 4.86 6.76
N VAL A 54 11.64 3.76 6.57
CA VAL A 54 10.18 3.69 6.71
C VAL A 54 9.78 2.53 7.59
N ILE A 55 8.87 2.78 8.52
CA ILE A 55 8.14 1.73 9.25
C ILE A 55 6.69 1.78 8.80
N SER A 56 6.18 0.66 8.29
CA SER A 56 4.80 0.51 7.87
C SER A 56 4.00 -0.26 8.91
N CYS A 57 2.79 0.18 9.20
CA CYS A 57 1.88 -0.42 10.15
C CYS A 57 0.52 -0.72 9.51
N ASP A 58 0.03 -1.95 9.67
CA ASP A 58 -1.31 -2.33 9.24
C ASP A 58 -1.80 -3.61 9.98
N PRO A 59 -3.09 -3.72 10.34
CA PRO A 59 -3.67 -4.94 10.89
C PRO A 59 -3.49 -6.17 9.99
N ILE A 60 -3.36 -6.00 8.67
CA ILE A 60 -3.22 -7.13 7.75
C ILE A 60 -1.89 -7.87 7.93
N TYR A 61 -0.89 -7.25 8.57
CA TYR A 61 0.41 -7.88 8.79
C TYR A 61 0.38 -9.01 9.82
N GLN A 62 -0.76 -9.26 10.45
CA GLN A 62 -1.00 -10.49 11.22
C GLN A 62 -1.03 -11.76 10.34
N PHE A 63 -1.23 -11.61 9.03
CA PHE A 63 -1.31 -12.71 8.07
C PHE A 63 0.04 -12.94 7.38
N THR A 64 0.24 -14.15 6.89
CA THR A 64 1.37 -14.52 6.04
C THR A 64 1.27 -13.89 4.65
N ALA A 65 2.38 -13.81 3.92
CA ALA A 65 2.39 -13.33 2.53
C ALA A 65 1.40 -14.11 1.66
N ASP A 66 1.36 -15.44 1.78
CA ASP A 66 0.44 -16.29 1.01
C ASP A 66 -1.03 -15.98 1.32
N GLU A 67 -1.38 -15.82 2.59
CA GLU A 67 -2.75 -15.45 2.99
C GLU A 67 -3.14 -14.05 2.48
N ILE A 68 -2.22 -13.09 2.52
CA ILE A 68 -2.45 -11.75 1.96
C ILE A 68 -2.65 -11.85 0.45
N TYR A 69 -1.83 -12.64 -0.25
CA TYR A 69 -1.96 -12.87 -1.68
C TYR A 69 -3.33 -13.44 -2.05
N GLN A 70 -3.82 -14.45 -1.33
CA GLN A 70 -5.15 -15.02 -1.57
C GLN A 70 -6.27 -13.97 -1.42
N ARG A 71 -6.14 -13.06 -0.43
CA ARG A 71 -7.09 -11.96 -0.24
C ARG A 71 -7.08 -10.96 -1.38
N ILE A 72 -5.90 -10.65 -1.93
CA ILE A 72 -5.76 -9.78 -3.11
C ILE A 72 -6.45 -10.42 -4.32
N GLN A 73 -6.13 -11.69 -4.60
CA GLN A 73 -6.72 -12.42 -5.73
C GLN A 73 -8.24 -12.49 -5.66
N ALA A 74 -8.80 -12.67 -4.45
CA ALA A 74 -10.24 -12.73 -4.23
C ALA A 74 -11.00 -11.44 -4.58
N VAL A 75 -10.33 -10.27 -4.55
CA VAL A 75 -10.98 -8.97 -4.78
C VAL A 75 -10.59 -8.31 -6.11
N TYR A 76 -9.45 -8.69 -6.69
CA TYR A 76 -8.85 -8.02 -7.84
C TYR A 76 -9.83 -7.82 -9.00
N GLN A 77 -10.42 -8.91 -9.48
CA GLN A 77 -11.32 -8.87 -10.64
C GLN A 77 -12.53 -7.96 -10.40
N SER A 78 -13.14 -8.05 -9.21
CA SER A 78 -14.30 -7.24 -8.86
C SER A 78 -13.97 -5.73 -8.84
N ILE A 79 -12.79 -5.36 -8.35
CA ILE A 79 -12.37 -3.95 -8.31
C ILE A 79 -12.20 -3.40 -9.72
N ILE A 80 -11.53 -4.16 -10.60
CA ILE A 80 -11.31 -3.73 -11.99
C ILE A 80 -12.63 -3.63 -12.75
N GLU A 81 -13.55 -4.57 -12.56
CA GLU A 81 -14.89 -4.51 -13.16
C GLU A 81 -15.69 -3.32 -12.64
N GLN A 82 -15.67 -3.05 -11.34
CA GLN A 82 -16.31 -1.88 -10.76
C GLN A 82 -15.70 -0.58 -11.28
N ALA A 83 -14.38 -0.52 -11.46
CA ALA A 83 -13.70 0.64 -12.05
C ALA A 83 -14.09 0.86 -13.52
N LYS A 84 -14.25 -0.22 -14.30
CA LYS A 84 -14.77 -0.16 -15.68
C LYS A 84 -16.21 0.33 -15.74
N VAL A 85 -17.09 -0.24 -14.94
CA VAL A 85 -18.52 0.13 -14.91
C VAL A 85 -18.72 1.58 -14.46
N ASN A 86 -17.80 2.09 -13.64
CA ASN A 86 -17.85 3.45 -13.11
C ASN A 86 -16.78 4.35 -13.73
N TYR A 87 -16.33 4.05 -14.96
CA TYR A 87 -15.20 4.74 -15.61
C TYR A 87 -15.32 6.27 -15.54
N ASP A 88 -16.47 6.83 -15.91
CA ASP A 88 -16.70 8.28 -15.96
C ASP A 88 -16.76 8.96 -14.57
N ARG A 89 -16.64 8.18 -13.48
CA ARG A 89 -16.63 8.69 -12.10
C ARG A 89 -15.23 8.86 -11.53
N PHE A 90 -14.20 8.50 -12.30
CA PHE A 90 -12.80 8.59 -11.89
C PHE A 90 -12.02 9.56 -12.77
N LEU A 91 -10.98 10.16 -12.19
CA LEU A 91 -9.96 10.88 -12.93
C LEU A 91 -8.86 9.89 -13.32
N TRP A 92 -8.65 9.73 -14.63
CA TRP A 92 -7.69 8.77 -15.19
C TRP A 92 -6.34 9.41 -15.54
N HIS A 93 -5.97 10.55 -14.95
CA HIS A 93 -4.73 11.25 -15.29
C HIS A 93 -3.47 10.40 -15.07
N ASN A 94 -3.49 9.54 -14.06
CA ASN A 94 -2.33 8.74 -13.66
C ASN A 94 -2.38 7.29 -14.18
N PHE A 95 -3.47 6.90 -14.85
CA PHE A 95 -3.69 5.52 -15.32
C PHE A 95 -4.33 5.53 -16.70
N GLN A 96 -3.77 4.77 -17.64
CA GLN A 96 -4.26 4.76 -19.02
C GLN A 96 -5.66 4.14 -19.17
N SER A 97 -6.01 3.22 -18.27
CA SER A 97 -7.30 2.51 -18.26
C SER A 97 -7.51 1.79 -16.92
N PRO A 98 -8.72 1.28 -16.62
CA PRO A 98 -8.95 0.38 -15.50
C PRO A 98 -8.05 -0.87 -15.52
N ALA A 99 -7.72 -1.39 -16.71
CA ALA A 99 -6.81 -2.52 -16.83
C ALA A 99 -5.39 -2.14 -16.40
N ASN A 100 -4.89 -0.99 -16.88
CA ASN A 100 -3.59 -0.45 -16.49
C ASN A 100 -3.53 -0.13 -14.98
N LEU A 101 -4.62 0.39 -14.39
CA LEU A 101 -4.74 0.52 -12.94
C LEU A 101 -4.50 -0.82 -12.24
N GLY A 102 -5.15 -1.89 -12.70
CA GLY A 102 -4.97 -3.22 -12.14
C GLY A 102 -3.53 -3.72 -12.23
N GLU A 103 -2.89 -3.59 -13.39
CA GLU A 103 -1.49 -3.98 -13.60
C GLU A 103 -0.55 -3.24 -12.65
N VAL A 104 -0.69 -1.91 -12.55
CA VAL A 104 0.16 -1.08 -11.67
C VAL A 104 -0.04 -1.45 -10.19
N ARG A 105 -1.28 -1.71 -9.78
CA ARG A 105 -1.62 -2.11 -8.41
C ARG A 105 -1.08 -3.49 -8.06
N MET A 106 -1.22 -4.46 -8.97
CA MET A 106 -0.69 -5.81 -8.76
C MET A 106 0.82 -5.80 -8.68
N ALA A 107 1.51 -5.07 -9.57
CA ALA A 107 2.97 -4.96 -9.51
C ALA A 107 3.47 -4.36 -8.18
N ALA A 108 2.74 -3.38 -7.63
CA ALA A 108 3.03 -2.85 -6.29
C ALA A 108 2.83 -3.90 -5.20
N MET A 109 1.68 -4.57 -5.19
CA MET A 109 1.37 -5.57 -4.17
C MET A 109 2.28 -6.81 -4.27
N GLU A 110 2.72 -7.21 -5.46
CA GLU A 110 3.69 -8.29 -5.66
C GLU A 110 5.08 -7.96 -5.07
N LYS A 111 5.57 -6.73 -5.31
CA LYS A 111 6.80 -6.23 -4.67
C LYS A 111 6.69 -6.27 -3.14
N PHE A 112 5.57 -5.80 -2.60
CA PHE A 112 5.28 -5.90 -1.17
C PHE A 112 5.32 -7.35 -0.69
N LEU A 113 4.61 -8.26 -1.35
CA LEU A 113 4.53 -9.67 -0.95
C LEU A 113 5.89 -10.37 -0.94
N GLN A 114 6.76 -10.07 -1.91
CA GLN A 114 8.11 -10.60 -1.97
C GLN A 114 9.00 -10.07 -0.84
N ASP A 115 8.85 -8.80 -0.49
CA ASP A 115 9.63 -8.14 0.57
C ASP A 115 9.10 -8.44 1.99
N PHE A 116 7.80 -8.69 2.12
CA PHE A 116 7.07 -8.71 3.39
C PHE A 116 7.70 -9.63 4.43
N PRO A 117 8.04 -10.91 4.14
CA PRO A 117 8.67 -11.80 5.13
C PRO A 117 9.97 -11.22 5.69
N ASN A 118 10.87 -10.75 4.82
CA ASN A 118 12.15 -10.15 5.23
C ASN A 118 11.94 -8.83 5.97
N GLY A 119 10.99 -8.01 5.53
CA GLY A 119 10.67 -6.75 6.19
C GLY A 119 10.05 -6.92 7.57
N VAL A 120 9.30 -8.00 7.81
CA VAL A 120 8.82 -8.35 9.16
C VAL A 120 9.99 -8.70 10.07
N GLU A 121 10.94 -9.53 9.62
CA GLU A 121 12.16 -9.86 10.38
C GLU A 121 13.00 -8.61 10.70
N GLN A 122 13.07 -7.67 9.75
CA GLN A 122 13.75 -6.38 9.89
C GLN A 122 12.95 -5.33 10.68
N LYS A 123 11.75 -5.67 11.16
CA LYS A 123 10.83 -4.77 11.89
C LYS A 123 10.40 -3.53 11.08
N ARG A 124 10.40 -3.63 9.75
CA ARG A 124 9.88 -2.61 8.83
C ARG A 124 8.36 -2.69 8.66
N TYR A 125 7.78 -3.88 8.76
CA TYR A 125 6.33 -4.09 8.75
C TYR A 125 5.86 -4.54 10.14
N LEU A 126 4.95 -3.78 10.76
CA LEU A 126 4.46 -4.05 12.11
C LEU A 126 2.93 -4.17 12.15
N THR A 127 2.45 -5.26 12.75
CA THR A 127 1.01 -5.44 13.00
C THR A 127 0.57 -4.47 14.10
N ALA A 128 0.03 -3.33 13.68
CA ALA A 128 -0.44 -2.28 14.56
C ALA A 128 -1.57 -1.49 13.89
N GLU A 129 -2.40 -0.84 14.70
CA GLU A 129 -3.54 -0.07 14.21
C GLU A 129 -3.78 1.19 15.04
N LEU A 130 -4.29 2.24 14.40
CA LEU A 130 -4.73 3.42 15.13
C LEU A 130 -5.97 3.10 15.97
N PRO A 131 -6.12 3.70 17.18
CA PRO A 131 -5.28 4.77 17.73
C PRO A 131 -4.06 4.30 18.53
N ASN A 132 -3.82 2.99 18.64
CA ASN A 132 -2.81 2.43 19.56
C ASN A 132 -1.59 1.90 18.80
N LEU A 133 -0.55 2.72 18.69
CA LEU A 133 0.70 2.34 18.04
C LEU A 133 1.80 1.98 19.06
N PRO A 134 2.65 0.98 18.79
CA PRO A 134 3.70 0.51 19.71
C PRO A 134 4.96 1.39 19.64
N PHE A 135 4.78 2.71 19.67
CA PHE A 135 5.87 3.69 19.52
C PHE A 135 5.83 4.73 20.62
N GLU A 136 7.00 5.25 20.97
CA GLU A 136 7.12 6.41 21.83
C GLU A 136 6.63 7.67 21.11
N ASN A 137 6.15 8.64 21.89
CA ASN A 137 5.74 9.94 21.35
C ASN A 137 6.92 10.64 20.66
N ARG A 138 6.68 11.22 19.46
CA ARG A 138 7.67 11.95 18.64
C ARG A 138 8.84 11.07 18.16
N LYS A 139 8.61 9.78 17.94
CA LYS A 139 9.60 8.86 17.35
C LYS A 139 9.80 9.09 15.84
N PHE A 140 8.82 9.65 15.16
CA PHE A 140 8.80 9.91 13.72
C PHE A 140 8.69 11.42 13.48
N ASP A 141 9.13 11.86 12.31
CA ASP A 141 9.20 13.27 11.91
C ASP A 141 8.03 13.70 11.01
#